data_AF-B8ICU8-F1
#
_entry.id   AF-B8ICU8-F1
#
_cell.length_a   1.000
_cell.length_b   1.000
_cell.length_c   1.000
_cell.angle_alpha   90.00
_cell.angle_beta   90.00
_cell.angle_gamma   90.00
#
_symmetry.space_group_name_H-M   'P 1'
#
loop_
_entity.id
_entity.type
_entity.pdbx_description
1 polymer ?
#
loop_
_entity_poly.entity_id
_entity_poly.type
_entity_poly.pdbx_seq_one_letter_code
_entity_poly.pdbx_strand_id
1 'polypeptide(L)'
;MRTSRFGGGAALALTLLVCASVPASAMQGRTATTETKPAPIGADDALSRQFPRRSRYLPILMREALARGLPPQIADAVVRIESGYDPSQIGSVGEIGLMQVRPATAAMLGFRGTDADLAVPETNLHYGVAYLAEAWRLAGGDLCRTLMKYRAGHGEKTMSPLSVEYCQRARTHLASLGWSPEPGSSAPAAPTPSPAPKVQPTRTAVVPRNSSASGGPKIVSVKDAPAFWAANRMRVAEAWTRISVMHRR
;
A
#
# COMPACT_ATOMS: atom_id res chain seq x y z
N MET A 1 65.55 -29.00 -2.97
CA MET A 1 66.47 -28.55 -1.90
C MET A 1 66.80 -27.08 -2.19
N ARG A 2 66.24 -26.11 -1.43
CA ARG A 2 66.92 -25.29 -0.39
C ARG A 2 68.26 -24.71 -0.93
N THR A 3 68.47 -23.40 -1.13
CA THR A 3 68.34 -22.29 -0.17
C THR A 3 68.60 -20.90 -0.82
N SER A 4 68.09 -19.85 -0.15
CA SER A 4 68.69 -18.51 0.15
C SER A 4 68.93 -17.47 -0.97
N ARG A 5 68.26 -16.31 -0.93
CA ARG A 5 68.55 -15.01 -0.23
C ARG A 5 69.63 -14.15 -0.91
N PHE A 6 69.20 -12.99 -1.41
CA PHE A 6 69.91 -11.69 -1.53
C PHE A 6 68.84 -10.63 -1.18
N GLY A 7 68.99 -9.71 -0.21
CA GLY A 7 70.01 -8.65 -0.07
C GLY A 7 69.70 -7.59 -1.14
N GLY A 8 69.30 -6.35 -0.93
CA GLY A 8 69.45 -5.35 0.15
C GLY A 8 69.45 -3.99 -0.56
N GLY A 9 68.94 -2.91 0.04
CA GLY A 9 69.05 -1.57 -0.55
C GLY A 9 67.94 -0.61 -0.18
N ALA A 10 68.05 0.00 1.00
CA ALA A 10 67.37 1.24 1.32
C ALA A 10 68.08 2.38 0.59
N ALA A 11 67.32 3.23 -0.12
CA ALA A 11 67.80 4.53 -0.59
C ALA A 11 66.75 5.59 -0.26
N LEU A 12 67.09 6.36 0.78
CA LEU A 12 66.54 7.66 1.11
C LEU A 12 66.72 8.58 -0.10
N ALA A 13 65.64 9.16 -0.63
CA ALA A 13 65.72 10.31 -1.53
C ALA A 13 64.71 11.36 -1.06
N LEU A 14 65.26 12.30 -0.29
CA LEU A 14 64.70 13.57 0.10
C LEU A 14 64.48 14.42 -1.16
N THR A 15 63.22 14.67 -1.54
CA THR A 15 62.91 15.61 -2.64
C THR A 15 62.10 16.77 -2.10
N LEU A 16 62.70 17.94 -2.30
CA LEU A 16 62.31 19.29 -1.93
C LEU A 16 60.83 19.63 -2.20
N LEU A 17 60.23 20.23 -1.17
CA LEU A 17 58.98 20.97 -1.20
C LEU A 17 59.21 22.29 -1.98
N VAL A 18 58.67 22.39 -3.19
CA VAL A 18 58.55 23.68 -3.91
C VAL A 18 57.14 24.22 -3.68
N CYS A 19 57.05 25.29 -2.90
CA CYS A 19 55.85 26.11 -2.75
C CYS A 19 55.56 26.86 -4.07
N ALA A 20 54.51 26.45 -4.79
CA ALA A 20 53.86 27.30 -5.78
C ALA A 20 52.57 27.85 -5.16
N SER A 21 52.57 29.17 -4.91
CA SER A 21 51.43 29.96 -4.48
C SER A 21 50.38 30.03 -5.59
N VAL A 22 49.24 29.39 -5.37
CA VAL A 22 48.04 29.53 -6.21
C VAL A 22 47.16 30.64 -5.59
N PRO A 23 46.69 31.64 -6.37
CA PRO A 23 45.83 32.68 -5.84
C PRO A 23 44.47 32.10 -5.44
N ALA A 24 44.00 32.53 -4.27
CA ALA A 24 42.66 32.26 -3.77
C ALA A 24 41.61 32.96 -4.65
N SER A 25 41.06 32.24 -5.63
CA SER A 25 39.81 32.64 -6.28
C SER A 25 38.64 32.34 -5.34
N ALA A 26 37.83 33.36 -5.14
CA ALA A 26 36.67 33.40 -4.28
C ALA A 26 35.74 32.19 -4.47
N MET A 27 35.46 31.49 -3.38
CA MET A 27 34.31 30.58 -3.29
C MET A 27 33.02 31.41 -3.34
N GLN A 28 32.38 31.50 -4.49
CA GLN A 28 30.92 31.59 -4.49
C GLN A 28 30.37 30.20 -4.19
N GLY A 29 29.90 30.02 -2.94
CA GLY A 29 29.09 28.88 -2.55
C GLY A 29 27.83 28.82 -3.40
N ARG A 30 27.78 27.89 -4.36
CA ARG A 30 26.51 27.40 -4.90
C ARG A 30 26.04 26.31 -3.95
N THR A 31 25.39 26.71 -2.86
CA THR A 31 24.41 25.83 -2.23
C THR A 31 23.35 25.57 -3.28
N ALA A 32 23.41 24.41 -3.93
CA ALA A 32 22.28 23.86 -4.65
C ALA A 32 21.22 23.49 -3.61
N THR A 33 20.51 24.49 -3.11
CA THR A 33 19.16 24.29 -2.61
C THR A 33 18.38 23.74 -3.80
N THR A 34 18.17 22.42 -3.81
CA THR A 34 17.03 21.84 -4.50
C THR A 34 15.79 22.45 -3.87
N GLU A 35 15.41 23.60 -4.39
CA GLU A 35 14.10 24.21 -4.18
C GLU A 35 13.10 23.23 -4.78
N THR A 36 12.54 22.36 -3.93
CA THR A 36 11.34 21.60 -4.26
C THR A 36 10.26 22.64 -4.54
N LYS A 37 10.09 22.98 -5.82
CA LYS A 37 8.97 23.77 -6.32
C LYS A 37 7.70 23.15 -5.72
N PRO A 38 6.92 23.89 -4.90
CA PRO A 38 5.66 23.37 -4.41
C PRO A 38 4.82 23.00 -5.63
N ALA A 39 4.24 21.79 -5.59
CA ALA A 39 3.32 21.35 -6.63
C ALA A 39 2.29 22.47 -6.86
N PRO A 40 2.00 22.83 -8.13
CA PRO A 40 1.09 23.93 -8.40
C PRO A 40 -0.25 23.62 -7.75
N ILE A 41 -0.83 24.62 -7.08
CA ILE A 41 -2.06 24.58 -6.26
C ILE A 41 -3.32 24.13 -7.07
N GLY A 42 -3.15 23.68 -8.32
CA GLY A 42 -4.19 23.13 -9.20
C GLY A 42 -3.91 21.73 -9.75
N ALA A 43 -2.76 21.09 -9.47
CA ALA A 43 -2.49 19.72 -9.93
C ALA A 43 -3.41 18.69 -9.26
N ASP A 44 -3.69 18.89 -7.97
CA ASP A 44 -4.58 18.01 -7.20
C ASP A 44 -6.03 18.10 -7.70
N ASP A 45 -6.46 19.29 -8.13
CA ASP A 45 -7.78 19.53 -8.70
C ASP A 45 -7.90 18.94 -10.13
N ALA A 46 -6.88 19.13 -10.97
CA ALA A 46 -6.86 18.54 -12.32
C ALA A 46 -6.88 17.00 -12.30
N LEU A 47 -6.06 16.36 -11.44
CA LEU A 47 -6.07 14.91 -11.27
C LEU A 47 -7.39 14.40 -10.69
N SER A 48 -8.04 15.18 -9.82
CA SER A 48 -9.35 14.83 -9.26
C SER A 48 -10.48 14.92 -10.25
N ARG A 49 -10.46 15.87 -11.19
CA ARG A 49 -11.41 15.93 -12.29
C ARG A 49 -11.19 14.80 -13.30
N GLN A 50 -9.93 14.44 -13.56
CA GLN A 50 -9.59 13.37 -14.50
C GLN A 50 -9.90 11.97 -13.94
N PHE A 51 -9.72 11.75 -12.64
CA PHE A 51 -9.95 10.46 -11.97
C PHE A 51 -10.82 10.61 -10.72
N PRO A 52 -12.11 10.95 -10.87
CA PRO A 52 -12.98 11.32 -9.75
C PRO A 52 -13.14 10.19 -8.71
N ARG A 53 -13.14 8.93 -9.17
CA ARG A 53 -13.21 7.78 -8.28
C ARG A 53 -11.94 7.60 -7.44
N ARG A 54 -10.76 7.72 -8.06
CA ARG A 54 -9.48 7.62 -7.37
C ARG A 54 -9.35 8.70 -6.30
N SER A 55 -9.61 9.95 -6.65
CA SER A 55 -9.49 11.06 -5.71
C SER A 55 -10.44 10.99 -4.52
N ARG A 56 -11.63 10.38 -4.70
CA ARG A 56 -12.57 10.15 -3.58
C ARG A 56 -12.00 9.19 -2.52
N TYR A 57 -11.30 8.15 -2.93
CA TYR A 57 -10.90 7.05 -2.03
C TYR A 57 -9.42 7.06 -1.64
N LEU A 58 -8.57 7.71 -2.44
CA LEU A 58 -7.12 7.76 -2.21
C LEU A 58 -6.74 8.28 -0.81
N PRO A 59 -7.37 9.33 -0.24
CA PRO A 59 -7.02 9.77 1.12
C PRO A 59 -7.28 8.72 2.21
N ILE A 60 -8.36 7.93 2.06
CA ILE A 60 -8.70 6.84 2.99
C ILE A 60 -7.67 5.71 2.84
N LEU A 61 -7.38 5.32 1.60
CA LEU A 61 -6.41 4.29 1.27
C LEU A 61 -5.01 4.62 1.83
N MET A 62 -4.54 5.85 1.62
CA MET A 62 -3.23 6.30 2.11
C MET A 62 -3.16 6.24 3.63
N ARG A 63 -4.20 6.71 4.34
CA ARG A 63 -4.26 6.64 5.80
C ARG A 63 -4.20 5.21 6.32
N GLU A 64 -5.00 4.30 5.75
CA GLU A 64 -4.99 2.89 6.14
C GLU A 64 -3.64 2.22 5.88
N ALA A 65 -2.99 2.54 4.74
CA ALA A 65 -1.70 1.95 4.37
C ALA A 65 -0.57 2.43 5.29
N LEU A 66 -0.48 3.74 5.52
CA LEU A 66 0.50 4.34 6.42
C LEU A 66 0.36 3.81 7.85
N ALA A 67 -0.87 3.66 8.36
CA ALA A 67 -1.13 3.11 9.69
C ALA A 67 -0.63 1.67 9.88
N ARG A 68 -0.33 0.94 8.80
CA ARG A 68 0.13 -0.45 8.82
C ARG A 68 1.54 -0.64 8.27
N GLY A 69 2.28 0.44 8.04
CA GLY A 69 3.65 0.37 7.50
C GLY A 69 3.71 -0.16 6.06
N LEU A 70 2.60 -0.10 5.32
CA LEU A 70 2.53 -0.45 3.91
C LEU A 70 2.79 0.81 3.07
N PRO A 71 3.74 0.82 2.11
CA PRO A 71 3.89 1.91 1.18
C PRO A 71 2.57 2.22 0.44
N PRO A 72 1.99 3.43 0.55
CA PRO A 72 0.67 3.73 -0.01
C PRO A 72 0.55 3.51 -1.52
N GLN A 73 1.66 3.62 -2.24
CA GLN A 73 1.74 3.39 -3.68
C GLN A 73 1.40 1.93 -4.03
N ILE A 74 1.79 0.97 -3.18
CA ILE A 74 1.44 -0.44 -3.37
C ILE A 74 -0.07 -0.64 -3.19
N ALA A 75 -0.68 0.00 -2.19
CA ALA A 75 -2.12 -0.05 -1.98
C ALA A 75 -2.89 0.58 -3.15
N ASP A 76 -2.43 1.74 -3.67
CA ASP A 76 -2.99 2.39 -4.87
C ASP A 76 -2.88 1.52 -6.12
N ALA A 77 -1.76 0.81 -6.28
CA ALA A 77 -1.58 -0.16 -7.37
C ALA A 77 -2.60 -1.29 -7.29
N VAL A 78 -2.80 -1.86 -6.10
CA VAL A 78 -3.76 -2.95 -5.86
C VAL A 78 -5.19 -2.49 -6.14
N VAL A 79 -5.67 -1.38 -5.55
CA VAL A 79 -7.06 -0.90 -5.79
C VAL A 79 -7.32 -0.64 -7.28
N ARG A 80 -6.33 -0.09 -7.99
CA ARG A 80 -6.45 0.12 -9.44
C ARG A 80 -6.53 -1.19 -10.22
N ILE A 81 -5.73 -2.19 -9.84
CA ILE A 81 -5.70 -3.50 -10.51
C ILE A 81 -6.99 -4.28 -10.26
N GLU A 82 -7.50 -4.22 -9.03
CA GLU A 82 -8.65 -5.00 -8.56
C GLU A 82 -9.98 -4.46 -9.08
N SER A 83 -10.20 -3.14 -8.99
CA SER A 83 -11.50 -2.56 -9.35
C SER A 83 -11.43 -1.28 -10.17
N GLY A 84 -10.24 -0.73 -10.41
CA GLY A 84 -10.12 0.59 -11.01
C GLY A 84 -10.80 1.68 -10.16
N TYR A 85 -10.78 1.53 -8.83
CA TYR A 85 -11.50 2.38 -7.87
C TYR A 85 -13.03 2.35 -7.98
N ASP A 86 -13.60 1.29 -8.56
CA ASP A 86 -15.03 1.05 -8.54
C ASP A 86 -15.44 0.27 -7.27
N PRO A 87 -16.16 0.90 -6.32
CA PRO A 87 -16.61 0.22 -5.11
C PRO A 87 -17.72 -0.81 -5.38
N SER A 88 -18.31 -0.78 -6.58
CA SER A 88 -19.45 -1.62 -6.94
C SER A 88 -19.06 -2.97 -7.54
N GLN A 89 -17.76 -3.22 -7.71
CA GLN A 89 -17.25 -4.42 -8.37
C GLN A 89 -17.46 -5.66 -7.51
N ILE A 90 -17.93 -6.73 -8.16
CA ILE A 90 -18.03 -8.07 -7.60
C ILE A 90 -17.28 -9.01 -8.53
N GLY A 91 -16.29 -9.70 -7.97
CA GLY A 91 -15.43 -10.64 -8.69
C GLY A 91 -16.14 -11.95 -8.98
N SER A 92 -15.53 -12.75 -9.88
CA SER A 92 -16.12 -13.99 -10.36
C SER A 92 -16.19 -15.10 -9.29
N VAL A 93 -15.36 -15.02 -8.24
CA VAL A 93 -15.35 -15.99 -7.13
C VAL A 93 -15.85 -15.38 -5.82
N GLY A 94 -16.57 -14.25 -5.90
CA GLY A 94 -17.23 -13.61 -4.76
C GLY A 94 -16.38 -12.57 -4.03
N GLU A 95 -15.36 -12.02 -4.68
CA GLU A 95 -14.63 -10.86 -4.19
C GLU A 95 -15.49 -9.59 -4.23
N ILE A 96 -15.29 -8.70 -3.25
CA ILE A 96 -16.16 -7.53 -3.07
C ILE A 96 -15.34 -6.24 -3.10
N GLY A 97 -15.84 -5.25 -3.84
CA GLY A 97 -15.52 -3.84 -3.69
C GLY A 97 -14.16 -3.40 -4.23
N LEU A 98 -13.67 -2.29 -3.67
CA LEU A 98 -12.48 -1.56 -4.12
C LEU A 98 -11.22 -2.42 -4.19
N MET A 99 -11.04 -3.32 -3.23
CA MET A 99 -9.86 -4.17 -3.12
C MET A 99 -10.17 -5.64 -3.41
N GLN A 100 -11.38 -5.94 -3.90
CA GLN A 100 -11.81 -7.31 -4.20
C GLN A 100 -11.57 -8.26 -3.02
N VAL A 101 -12.02 -7.84 -1.83
CA VAL A 101 -11.85 -8.61 -0.59
C VAL A 101 -12.85 -9.77 -0.57
N ARG A 102 -12.37 -10.98 -0.30
CA ARG A 102 -13.23 -12.15 -0.07
C ARG A 102 -13.87 -12.09 1.33
N PRO A 103 -15.17 -12.41 1.50
CA PRO A 103 -15.81 -12.45 2.82
C PRO A 103 -15.08 -13.32 3.84
N ALA A 104 -14.59 -14.50 3.41
CA ALA A 104 -13.79 -15.38 4.25
C ALA A 104 -12.49 -14.69 4.74
N THR A 105 -11.82 -13.94 3.86
CA THR A 105 -10.62 -13.19 4.22
C THR A 105 -10.92 -12.10 5.24
N ALA A 106 -12.00 -11.32 5.05
CA ALA A 106 -12.43 -10.33 6.02
C ALA A 106 -12.76 -10.98 7.37
N ALA A 107 -13.43 -12.14 7.38
CA ALA A 107 -13.80 -12.86 8.58
C ALA A 107 -12.57 -13.33 9.39
N MET A 108 -11.50 -13.81 8.71
CA MET A 108 -10.22 -14.14 9.35
C MET A 108 -9.59 -12.93 10.05
N LEU A 109 -9.79 -11.73 9.50
CA LEU A 109 -9.32 -10.46 10.06
C LEU A 109 -10.26 -9.88 11.12
N GLY A 110 -11.29 -10.63 11.54
CA GLY A 110 -12.20 -10.21 12.61
C GLY A 110 -13.48 -9.51 12.14
N PHE A 111 -13.72 -9.38 10.84
CA PHE A 111 -15.00 -8.89 10.34
C PHE A 111 -16.17 -9.81 10.74
N ARG A 112 -17.29 -9.22 11.15
CA ARG A 112 -18.51 -9.92 11.57
C ARG A 112 -19.78 -9.36 10.91
N GLY A 113 -19.62 -8.43 9.97
CA GLY A 113 -20.73 -7.85 9.23
C GLY A 113 -21.18 -8.73 8.08
N THR A 114 -22.18 -8.24 7.37
CA THR A 114 -22.68 -8.84 6.12
C THR A 114 -21.77 -8.51 4.94
N ASP A 115 -21.96 -9.17 3.80
CA ASP A 115 -21.31 -8.76 2.55
C ASP A 115 -21.60 -7.29 2.23
N ALA A 116 -22.78 -6.80 2.64
CA ALA A 116 -23.14 -5.41 2.44
C ALA A 116 -22.34 -4.42 3.24
N ASP A 117 -22.03 -4.77 4.47
CA ASP A 117 -21.13 -3.99 5.29
C ASP A 117 -19.69 -4.04 4.73
N LEU A 118 -19.30 -5.15 4.08
CA LEU A 118 -17.98 -5.29 3.44
C LEU A 118 -17.84 -4.51 2.14
N ALA A 119 -18.95 -4.22 1.45
CA ALA A 119 -18.95 -3.38 0.25
C ALA A 119 -18.89 -1.88 0.55
N VAL A 120 -19.10 -1.46 1.80
CA VAL A 120 -18.86 -0.06 2.20
C VAL A 120 -17.39 0.28 1.91
N PRO A 121 -17.09 1.33 1.13
CA PRO A 121 -15.72 1.63 0.68
C PRO A 121 -14.70 1.68 1.81
N GLU A 122 -15.01 2.36 2.91
CA GLU A 122 -14.15 2.47 4.09
C GLU A 122 -13.86 1.11 4.71
N THR A 123 -14.89 0.27 4.88
CA THR A 123 -14.77 -1.10 5.41
C THR A 123 -13.92 -1.96 4.48
N ASN A 124 -14.19 -1.88 3.17
CA ASN A 124 -13.47 -2.64 2.16
C ASN A 124 -11.97 -2.30 2.14
N LEU A 125 -11.64 -1.00 2.16
CA LEU A 125 -10.27 -0.52 2.24
C LEU A 125 -9.61 -0.92 3.55
N HIS A 126 -10.31 -0.84 4.68
CA HIS A 126 -9.79 -1.25 5.97
C HIS A 126 -9.31 -2.72 5.96
N TYR A 127 -10.16 -3.65 5.51
CA TYR A 127 -9.82 -5.08 5.48
C TYR A 127 -8.88 -5.44 4.34
N GLY A 128 -9.04 -4.85 3.15
CA GLY A 128 -8.14 -5.08 2.02
C GLY A 128 -6.71 -4.62 2.31
N VAL A 129 -6.55 -3.42 2.88
CA VAL A 129 -5.23 -2.90 3.27
C VAL A 129 -4.64 -3.70 4.42
N ALA A 130 -5.46 -4.14 5.39
CA ALA A 130 -4.98 -5.03 6.45
C ALA A 130 -4.43 -6.35 5.90
N TYR A 131 -5.13 -6.97 4.96
CA TYR A 131 -4.67 -8.20 4.30
C TYR A 131 -3.38 -7.98 3.48
N LEU A 132 -3.30 -6.86 2.76
CA LEU A 132 -2.13 -6.50 1.95
C LEU A 132 -0.91 -6.17 2.80
N ALA A 133 -1.08 -5.47 3.91
CA ALA A 133 0.01 -5.14 4.83
C ALA A 133 0.64 -6.40 5.44
N GLU A 134 -0.18 -7.41 5.78
CA GLU A 134 0.34 -8.68 6.26
C GLU A 134 1.09 -9.45 5.13
N ALA A 135 0.57 -9.41 3.90
CA ALA A 135 1.29 -9.97 2.74
C ALA A 135 2.66 -9.29 2.54
N TRP A 136 2.72 -7.96 2.71
CA TRP A 136 3.94 -7.16 2.64
C TRP A 136 4.98 -7.57 3.69
N ARG A 137 4.52 -7.74 4.93
CA ARG A 137 5.36 -8.22 6.03
C ARG A 137 5.89 -9.63 5.78
N LEU A 138 5.02 -10.55 5.37
CA LEU A 138 5.38 -11.95 5.06
C LEU A 138 6.31 -12.08 3.85
N ALA A 139 6.29 -11.11 2.94
CA ALA A 139 7.18 -11.04 1.80
C ALA A 139 8.52 -10.36 2.12
N GLY A 140 8.73 -9.85 3.34
CA GLY A 140 9.93 -9.11 3.71
C GLY A 140 10.11 -7.81 2.93
N GLY A 141 9.02 -7.21 2.44
CA GLY A 141 9.08 -6.03 1.59
C GLY A 141 9.35 -6.30 0.10
N ASP A 142 9.30 -7.55 -0.36
CA ASP A 142 9.36 -7.82 -1.80
C ASP A 142 8.01 -7.55 -2.47
N LEU A 143 7.99 -6.65 -3.46
CA LEU A 143 6.77 -6.25 -4.17
C LEU A 143 6.06 -7.45 -4.83
N CYS A 144 6.74 -8.24 -5.65
CA CYS A 144 6.06 -9.30 -6.41
C CYS A 144 5.54 -10.42 -5.50
N ARG A 145 6.30 -10.79 -4.47
CA ARG A 145 5.88 -11.77 -3.46
C ARG A 145 4.72 -11.26 -2.62
N THR A 146 4.68 -9.97 -2.32
CA THR A 146 3.54 -9.33 -1.66
C THR A 146 2.27 -9.47 -2.49
N LEU A 147 2.34 -9.11 -3.77
CA LEU A 147 1.18 -9.15 -4.67
C LEU A 147 0.73 -10.58 -4.95
N MET A 148 1.67 -11.52 -5.09
CA MET A 148 1.37 -12.95 -5.14
C MET A 148 0.61 -13.41 -3.90
N LYS A 149 1.10 -13.07 -2.71
CA LYS A 149 0.46 -13.41 -1.43
C LYS A 149 -0.91 -12.74 -1.25
N TYR A 150 -1.09 -11.53 -1.75
CA TYR A 150 -2.38 -10.86 -1.72
C TYR A 150 -3.40 -11.59 -2.59
N ARG A 151 -3.03 -11.89 -3.83
CA ARG A 151 -3.91 -12.50 -4.84
C ARG A 151 -4.19 -13.98 -4.57
N ALA A 152 -3.14 -14.76 -4.29
CA ALA A 152 -3.21 -16.23 -4.17
C ALA A 152 -3.35 -16.70 -2.71
N GLY A 153 -3.22 -15.79 -1.76
CA GLY A 153 -3.25 -16.07 -0.33
C GLY A 153 -1.87 -16.05 0.32
N HIS A 154 -1.83 -15.68 1.59
CA HIS A 154 -0.58 -15.48 2.36
C HIS A 154 0.36 -16.69 2.39
N GLY A 155 -0.20 -17.89 2.29
CA GLY A 155 0.54 -19.16 2.27
C GLY A 155 1.24 -19.47 0.94
N GLU A 156 0.94 -18.72 -0.13
CA GLU A 156 1.54 -18.95 -1.44
C GLU A 156 3.07 -18.75 -1.39
N LYS A 157 3.78 -19.67 -2.05
CA LYS A 157 5.25 -19.73 -2.10
C LYS A 157 5.79 -19.60 -3.52
N THR A 158 4.96 -19.87 -4.53
CA THR A 158 5.38 -19.99 -5.92
C THR A 158 4.73 -18.92 -6.79
N MET A 159 5.55 -18.22 -7.59
CA MET A 159 5.07 -17.26 -8.57
C MET A 159 4.40 -17.98 -9.75
N SER A 160 3.08 -18.09 -9.72
CA SER A 160 2.30 -18.55 -10.87
C SER A 160 2.34 -17.52 -12.01
N PRO A 161 2.06 -17.92 -13.28
CA PRO A 161 1.97 -16.97 -14.39
C PRO A 161 1.02 -15.79 -14.13
N LEU A 162 -0.11 -16.06 -13.48
CA LEU A 162 -1.07 -15.01 -13.09
C LEU A 162 -0.50 -14.05 -12.05
N SER A 163 0.35 -14.53 -11.14
CA SER A 163 1.02 -13.67 -10.16
C SER A 163 2.13 -12.83 -10.80
N VAL A 164 2.80 -13.37 -11.82
CA VAL A 164 3.77 -12.62 -12.63
C VAL A 164 3.07 -11.48 -13.37
N GLU A 165 1.97 -11.78 -14.05
CA GLU A 165 1.17 -10.77 -14.76
C GLU A 165 0.65 -9.69 -13.80
N TYR A 166 0.12 -10.09 -12.64
CA TYR A 166 -0.34 -9.17 -11.61
C TYR A 166 0.80 -8.25 -11.13
N CYS A 167 2.00 -8.79 -10.89
CA CYS A 167 3.15 -7.97 -10.52
C CYS A 167 3.57 -7.01 -11.65
N GLN A 168 3.54 -7.44 -12.91
CA GLN A 168 3.86 -6.58 -14.05
C GLN A 168 2.89 -5.40 -14.15
N ARG A 169 1.57 -5.65 -14.02
CA ARG A 169 0.55 -4.60 -13.98
C ARG A 169 0.82 -3.58 -12.87
N ALA A 170 1.22 -4.05 -11.69
CA ALA A 170 1.56 -3.17 -10.57
C ALA A 170 2.81 -2.34 -10.88
N ARG A 171 3.88 -2.94 -11.40
CA ARG A 171 5.10 -2.22 -11.79
C ARG A 171 4.83 -1.15 -12.84
N THR A 172 4.03 -1.44 -13.86
CA THR A 172 3.64 -0.45 -14.87
C THR A 172 2.92 0.73 -14.22
N HIS A 173 1.97 0.46 -13.32
CA HIS A 173 1.28 1.51 -12.60
C HIS A 173 2.22 2.35 -11.73
N LEU A 174 3.07 1.69 -10.94
CA LEU A 174 4.01 2.35 -10.04
C LEU A 174 5.04 3.21 -10.80
N ALA A 175 5.54 2.72 -11.93
CA ALA A 175 6.40 3.48 -12.82
C ALA A 175 5.71 4.74 -13.35
N SER A 176 4.40 4.70 -13.63
CA SER A 176 3.63 5.88 -14.04
C SER A 176 3.52 6.95 -12.95
N LEU A 177 3.72 6.56 -11.67
CA LEU A 177 3.82 7.48 -10.53
C LEU A 177 5.24 7.95 -10.25
N GLY A 178 6.24 7.51 -11.03
CA GLY A 178 7.65 7.71 -10.73
C GLY A 178 8.10 6.99 -9.45
N TRP A 179 7.37 5.97 -9.00
CA TRP A 179 7.71 5.19 -7.81
C TRP A 179 8.39 3.88 -8.20
N SER A 180 9.56 3.65 -7.61
CA SER A 180 10.25 2.35 -7.64
C SER A 180 10.40 1.82 -6.23
N PRO A 181 10.16 0.51 -5.99
CA PRO A 181 10.58 -0.11 -4.75
C PRO A 181 12.11 -0.21 -4.77
N GLU A 182 12.79 0.52 -3.87
CA GLU A 182 14.24 0.39 -3.71
C GLU A 182 14.61 -1.06 -3.41
N PRO A 183 15.54 -1.70 -4.16
CA PRO A 183 16.02 -3.03 -3.84
C PRO A 183 16.76 -2.98 -2.50
N GLY A 184 16.10 -3.47 -1.44
CA GLY A 184 16.65 -3.50 -0.08
C GLY A 184 15.98 -2.57 0.92
N SER A 185 14.92 -1.83 0.56
CA SER A 185 14.04 -1.21 1.56
C SER A 185 13.19 -2.29 2.22
N SER A 186 13.81 -3.11 3.08
CA SER A 186 13.10 -3.88 4.08
C SER A 186 12.07 -2.95 4.71
N ALA A 187 10.81 -3.40 4.80
CA ALA A 187 9.81 -2.67 5.57
C ALA A 187 10.47 -2.26 6.90
N PRO A 188 10.43 -0.98 7.31
CA PRO A 188 10.90 -0.63 8.65
C PRO A 188 10.23 -1.59 9.62
N ALA A 189 11.01 -2.23 10.49
CA ALA A 189 10.49 -3.17 11.48
C ALA A 189 9.26 -2.51 12.10
N ALA A 190 8.08 -3.08 11.84
CA ALA A 190 6.83 -2.45 12.21
C ALA A 190 6.88 -2.17 13.72
N PRO A 191 6.41 -1.00 14.20
CA PRO A 191 6.10 -0.90 15.62
C PRO A 191 5.16 -2.06 15.93
N THR A 192 5.47 -2.81 16.99
CA THR A 192 4.65 -3.93 17.47
C THR A 192 3.17 -3.53 17.42
N PRO A 193 2.27 -4.37 16.89
CA PRO A 193 0.87 -4.01 16.80
C PRO A 193 0.39 -3.65 18.19
N SER A 194 0.04 -2.36 18.37
CA SER A 194 -0.72 -1.96 19.54
C SER A 194 -1.97 -2.84 19.54
N PRO A 195 -2.27 -3.55 20.64
CA PRO A 195 -3.38 -4.49 20.67
C PRO A 195 -4.64 -3.75 20.21
N ALA A 196 -5.35 -4.35 19.25
CA ALA A 196 -6.65 -3.86 18.81
C ALA A 196 -7.46 -3.48 20.06
N PRO A 197 -8.09 -2.29 20.11
CA PRO A 197 -8.89 -1.92 21.26
C PRO A 197 -9.94 -3.00 21.46
N LYS A 198 -9.87 -3.69 22.59
CA LYS A 198 -10.91 -4.64 23.01
C LYS A 198 -12.19 -3.82 23.13
N VAL A 199 -13.07 -3.91 22.14
CA VAL A 199 -14.42 -3.35 22.23
C VAL A 199 -15.14 -4.16 23.29
N GLN A 200 -15.11 -3.68 24.53
CA GLN A 200 -15.92 -4.24 25.61
C GLN A 200 -17.38 -3.87 25.33
N PRO A 201 -18.33 -4.83 25.43
CA PRO A 201 -19.74 -4.52 25.31
C PRO A 201 -20.18 -3.84 26.60
N THR A 202 -20.23 -2.51 26.62
CA THR A 202 -20.84 -1.78 27.75
C THR A 202 -22.27 -1.40 27.43
N ARG A 203 -23.15 -1.82 28.35
CA ARG A 203 -24.59 -1.62 28.37
C ARG A 203 -24.99 -0.15 28.31
N THR A 204 -26.16 0.03 27.72
CA THR A 204 -27.06 1.19 27.66
C THR A 204 -26.91 2.23 28.77
N ALA A 205 -26.74 3.50 28.38
CA ALA A 205 -27.15 4.65 29.17
C ALA A 205 -27.59 5.80 28.25
N VAL A 206 -28.82 6.30 28.47
CA VAL A 206 -29.42 7.48 27.83
C VAL A 206 -29.32 8.64 28.82
N VAL A 207 -28.58 9.72 28.51
CA VAL A 207 -28.66 11.07 29.14
C VAL A 207 -28.09 12.13 28.14
N PRO A 208 -28.57 13.40 28.09
CA PRO A 208 -28.56 14.23 26.86
C PRO A 208 -27.53 15.39 26.78
N ARG A 209 -27.41 15.93 25.54
CA ARG A 209 -26.98 17.27 25.05
C ARG A 209 -25.72 17.95 25.64
N ASN A 210 -24.73 18.24 24.77
CA ASN A 210 -24.45 19.61 24.29
C ASN A 210 -23.34 19.71 23.23
N SER A 211 -23.46 20.75 22.40
CA SER A 211 -22.63 21.10 21.25
C SER A 211 -21.24 21.65 21.64
N SER A 212 -20.20 21.26 20.91
CA SER A 212 -19.27 22.16 20.17
C SER A 212 -17.91 21.47 19.87
N ALA A 213 -17.48 21.62 18.61
CA ALA A 213 -16.11 21.56 18.07
C ALA A 213 -15.18 20.36 18.37
N SER A 214 -14.94 19.52 17.35
CA SER A 214 -13.62 19.33 16.70
C SER A 214 -13.68 18.20 15.67
N GLY A 215 -13.52 18.54 14.39
CA GLY A 215 -13.70 17.63 13.26
C GLY A 215 -12.60 16.59 13.10
N GLY A 216 -12.93 15.34 13.38
CA GLY A 216 -12.31 14.18 12.73
C GLY A 216 -12.98 13.91 11.37
N PRO A 217 -12.31 13.22 10.43
CA PRO A 217 -12.89 12.95 9.10
C PRO A 217 -14.16 12.12 9.26
N LYS A 218 -15.29 12.70 8.85
CA LYS A 218 -16.61 12.06 8.86
C LYS A 218 -16.54 10.79 8.00
N ILE A 219 -16.74 9.64 8.64
CA ILE A 219 -16.94 8.34 7.99
C ILE A 219 -18.14 8.50 7.04
N VAL A 220 -17.95 8.24 5.75
CA VAL A 220 -19.04 8.29 4.79
C VAL A 220 -20.04 7.17 5.13
N SER A 221 -21.31 7.51 5.04
CA SER A 221 -22.42 6.93 5.78
C SER A 221 -22.86 5.55 5.25
N VAL A 222 -23.11 4.62 6.18
CA VAL A 222 -23.75 3.29 6.03
C VAL A 222 -25.03 3.31 5.14
N LYS A 223 -25.62 4.49 4.94
CA LYS A 223 -26.86 4.73 4.18
C LYS A 223 -26.84 4.27 2.71
N ASP A 224 -25.68 4.20 2.07
CA ASP A 224 -25.62 3.89 0.62
C ASP A 224 -25.47 2.39 0.31
N ALA A 225 -25.11 1.57 1.31
CA ALA A 225 -24.91 0.13 1.14
C ALA A 225 -26.21 -0.61 0.71
N PRO A 226 -27.40 -0.34 1.28
CA PRO A 226 -28.62 -1.01 0.85
C PRO A 226 -28.99 -0.74 -0.63
N ALA A 227 -28.77 0.48 -1.11
CA ALA A 227 -29.02 0.85 -2.50
C ALA A 227 -28.03 0.17 -3.47
N PHE A 228 -26.77 0.04 -3.06
CA PHE A 228 -25.76 -0.70 -3.81
C PHE A 228 -26.14 -2.16 -4.02
N TRP A 229 -26.53 -2.90 -2.98
CA TRP A 229 -26.97 -4.30 -3.17
C TRP A 229 -28.26 -4.37 -3.95
N ALA A 230 -29.18 -3.43 -3.77
CA ALA A 230 -30.40 -3.40 -4.58
C ALA A 230 -30.10 -3.33 -6.09
N ALA A 231 -29.09 -2.55 -6.49
CA ALA A 231 -28.63 -2.43 -7.86
C ALA A 231 -27.78 -3.63 -8.34
N ASN A 232 -27.04 -4.27 -7.43
CA ASN A 232 -26.10 -5.34 -7.77
C ASN A 232 -26.63 -6.76 -7.46
N ARG A 233 -27.86 -6.89 -6.95
CA ARG A 233 -28.52 -8.16 -6.55
C ARG A 233 -28.38 -9.28 -7.58
N MET A 234 -28.54 -8.98 -8.86
CA MET A 234 -28.46 -10.00 -9.93
C MET A 234 -27.03 -10.52 -10.14
N ARG A 235 -26.03 -9.62 -10.25
CA ARG A 235 -24.61 -10.00 -10.39
C ARG A 235 -24.12 -10.79 -9.20
N VAL A 236 -24.60 -10.40 -8.01
CA VAL A 236 -24.34 -11.07 -6.75
C VAL A 236 -24.97 -12.47 -6.74
N ALA A 237 -26.26 -12.59 -7.09
CA ALA A 237 -26.95 -13.88 -7.19
C ALA A 237 -26.30 -14.82 -8.21
N GLU A 238 -25.83 -14.31 -9.35
CA GLU A 238 -25.08 -15.07 -10.35
C GLU A 238 -23.73 -15.58 -9.82
N ALA A 239 -22.98 -14.72 -9.10
CA ALA A 239 -21.73 -15.12 -8.45
C ALA A 239 -21.97 -16.22 -7.39
N TRP A 240 -22.99 -16.06 -6.54
CA TRP A 240 -23.38 -17.05 -5.53
C TRP A 240 -23.85 -18.38 -6.13
N THR A 241 -24.57 -18.33 -7.26
CA THR A 241 -25.01 -19.52 -7.99
C THR A 241 -23.82 -20.30 -8.55
N ARG A 242 -22.79 -19.63 -9.08
CA ARG A 242 -21.56 -20.28 -9.57
C ARG A 242 -20.75 -20.94 -8.44
N ILE A 243 -20.61 -20.26 -7.31
CA ILE A 243 -19.87 -20.78 -6.13
C ILE A 243 -20.55 -22.03 -5.54
N SER A 244 -21.88 -22.02 -5.44
CA SER A 244 -22.67 -23.14 -4.91
C SER A 244 -22.75 -24.35 -5.86
N VAL A 245 -22.42 -24.18 -7.13
CA VAL A 245 -22.23 -25.27 -8.10
C VAL A 245 -20.81 -25.87 -8.00
N MET A 246 -19.79 -25.05 -7.74
CA MET A 246 -18.41 -25.53 -7.53
C MET A 246 -18.22 -26.36 -6.25
N HIS A 247 -18.95 -26.07 -5.17
CA HIS A 247 -18.85 -26.81 -3.90
C HIS A 247 -19.70 -28.09 -3.84
N ARG A 248 -20.38 -28.46 -4.94
CA ARG A 248 -21.19 -29.69 -5.07
C ARG A 248 -20.54 -30.73 -6.00
N ARG A 249 -19.27 -30.55 -6.37
CA ARG A 249 -18.44 -31.52 -7.09
C ARG A 249 -17.20 -31.81 -6.27
#